data_AF-A0A8X6WEW1-F1
#
_entry.id   AF-A0A8X6WEW1-F1
#
_cell.length_a   1.000
_cell.length_b   1.000
_cell.length_c   1.000
_cell.angle_alpha   90.00
_cell.angle_beta   90.00
_cell.angle_gamma   90.00
#
_symmetry.space_group_name_H-M   'P 1'
#
loop_
_entity.id
_entity.type
_entity.pdbx_description
1 polymer ?
#
loop_
_entity_poly.entity_id
_entity_poly.type
_entity_poly.pdbx_seq_one_letter_code
_entity_poly.pdbx_strand_id
1 'polypeptide(L)'
;MKEHSLNEFSDRINSAQLHNIMQARRLKPTETLQEYFLTMRDLAHKGAVDDSSLMDYIIGGIPDSSNNKIILYGSKTLSEFKDKLKI
;
A
#
# COMPACT_ATOMS: atom_id res chain seq x y z
N MET A 1 29.37 13.59 -26.77
CA MET A 1 28.19 14.48 -26.75
C MET A 1 27.31 14.04 -25.60
N LYS A 2 26.75 14.99 -24.85
CA LYS A 2 25.95 14.75 -23.64
C LYS A 2 24.58 14.24 -24.09
N GLU A 3 24.29 12.98 -23.79
CA GLU A 3 22.97 12.36 -23.98
C GLU A 3 22.00 13.04 -23.02
N HIS A 4 21.26 14.02 -23.53
CA HIS A 4 20.29 14.81 -22.77
C HIS A 4 18.94 14.08 -22.76
N SER A 5 18.90 12.90 -22.13
CA SER A 5 17.67 12.12 -21.96
C SER A 5 16.97 12.49 -20.65
N LEU A 6 16.67 13.77 -20.47
CA LEU A 6 15.81 14.26 -19.37
C LEU A 6 14.34 14.45 -19.82
N ASN A 7 14.00 14.00 -21.04
CA ASN A 7 12.71 14.26 -21.69
C ASN A 7 11.60 13.23 -21.36
N GLU A 8 11.83 12.22 -20.50
CA GLU A 8 10.81 11.19 -20.23
C GLU A 8 10.27 11.17 -18.79
N PHE A 9 10.54 12.21 -18.00
CA PHE A 9 9.69 12.51 -16.84
C PHE A 9 8.35 13.10 -17.31
N SER A 10 7.63 12.34 -18.15
CA SER A 10 6.18 12.46 -18.20
C SER A 10 5.68 12.27 -16.78
N ASP A 11 4.68 13.06 -16.41
CA ASP A 11 3.95 13.18 -15.14
C ASP A 11 3.26 11.86 -14.67
N ARG A 12 3.87 10.72 -14.97
CA ARG A 12 3.45 9.37 -14.59
C ARG A 12 4.29 8.99 -13.38
N ILE A 13 3.65 8.91 -12.22
CA ILE A 13 4.25 8.28 -11.04
C ILE A 13 4.81 6.93 -11.49
N ASN A 14 6.13 6.79 -11.49
CA ASN A 14 6.76 5.54 -11.87
C ASN A 14 6.54 4.50 -10.74
N SER A 15 6.59 3.22 -11.09
CA SER A 15 6.34 2.13 -10.13
C SER A 15 7.16 2.29 -8.84
N ALA A 16 8.46 2.62 -8.94
CA ALA A 16 9.33 2.84 -7.79
C ALA A 16 8.86 3.99 -6.87
N GLN A 17 8.37 5.09 -7.44
CA GLN A 17 7.78 6.19 -6.68
C GLN A 17 6.50 5.76 -5.97
N LEU A 18 5.64 4.98 -6.63
CA LEU A 18 4.43 4.45 -5.99
C LEU A 18 4.77 3.51 -4.83
N HIS A 19 5.74 2.61 -5.02
CA HIS A 19 6.24 1.75 -3.95
C HIS A 19 6.73 2.55 -2.74
N ASN A 20 7.46 3.66 -2.96
CA ASN A 20 7.89 4.56 -1.88
C ASN A 20 6.70 5.26 -1.19
N ILE A 21 5.72 5.74 -1.95
CA ILE A 21 4.52 6.40 -1.41
C ILE A 21 3.71 5.42 -0.55
N MET A 22 3.49 4.21 -1.04
CA MET A 22 2.79 3.15 -0.30
C MET A 22 3.57 2.71 0.94
N GLN A 23 4.90 2.60 0.84
CA GLN A 23 5.75 2.27 1.97
C GLN A 23 5.78 3.35 3.04
N ALA A 24 5.72 4.63 2.68
CA ALA A 24 5.67 5.74 3.64
C ALA A 24 4.26 5.92 4.24
N ARG A 25 3.22 5.41 3.57
CA ARG A 25 1.84 5.55 4.00
C ARG A 25 1.58 4.69 5.25
N ARG A 26 1.18 5.34 6.33
CA ARG A 26 0.82 4.71 7.61
C ARG A 26 -0.66 4.89 7.90
N LEU A 27 -1.22 3.97 8.69
CA LEU A 27 -2.58 4.08 9.22
C LEU A 27 -2.66 5.29 10.16
N LYS A 28 -3.52 6.25 9.84
CA LYS A 28 -3.79 7.41 10.70
C LYS A 28 -4.70 6.99 11.86
N PRO A 29 -4.56 7.63 13.04
CA PRO A 29 -5.45 7.37 14.18
C PRO A 29 -6.90 7.80 13.94
N THR A 30 -7.14 8.66 12.96
CA THR A 30 -8.48 9.15 12.58
C THR A 30 -9.16 8.32 11.49
N GLU A 31 -8.42 7.43 10.81
CA GLU A 31 -8.96 6.61 9.72
C GLU A 31 -9.17 5.18 10.21
N THR A 32 -10.20 4.50 9.69
CA THR A 32 -10.42 3.09 10.03
C THR A 32 -9.48 2.20 9.22
N LEU A 33 -9.24 0.97 9.69
CA LEU A 33 -8.43 0.00 8.98
C LEU A 33 -9.02 -0.34 7.59
N GLN A 34 -10.34 -0.33 7.45
CA GLN A 34 -11.04 -0.51 6.18
C GLN A 34 -10.78 0.66 5.21
N GLU A 35 -10.89 1.90 5.67
CA GLU A 35 -10.59 3.07 4.83
C GLU A 35 -9.13 3.10 4.38
N TYR A 36 -8.23 2.73 5.29
CA TYR A 36 -6.82 2.58 4.98
C TYR A 36 -6.59 1.51 3.91
N PHE A 37 -7.19 0.33 4.07
CA PHE A 37 -7.11 -0.75 3.09
C PHE A 37 -7.63 -0.31 1.71
N LEU A 38 -8.80 0.34 1.66
CA LEU A 38 -9.39 0.83 0.41
C LEU A 38 -8.48 1.87 -0.27
N THR A 39 -7.88 2.76 0.50
CA THR A 39 -6.92 3.76 -0.01
C THR A 39 -5.66 3.09 -0.56
N MET A 40 -5.10 2.11 0.15
CA MET A 40 -3.92 1.36 -0.30
C MET A 40 -4.21 0.55 -1.56
N ARG A 41 -5.39 -0.07 -1.66
CA ARG A 41 -5.84 -0.79 -2.85
C ARG A 41 -5.99 0.14 -4.06
N ASP A 42 -6.55 1.34 -3.87
CA ASP A 42 -6.69 2.33 -4.93
C ASP A 42 -5.33 2.81 -5.45
N LEU A 43 -4.39 3.05 -4.53
CA LEU A 43 -2.99 3.36 -4.88
C LEU A 43 -2.33 2.20 -5.66
N ALA A 44 -2.50 0.96 -5.21
CA ALA A 44 -1.96 -0.21 -5.89
C ALA A 44 -2.50 -0.36 -7.31
N HIS A 45 -3.81 -0.19 -7.51
CA HIS A 45 -4.41 -0.23 -8.85
C HIS A 45 -3.85 0.85 -9.77
N LYS A 46 -3.57 2.05 -9.25
CA LYS A 46 -3.06 3.18 -10.05
C LYS A 46 -1.66 2.94 -10.61
N GLY A 47 -0.83 2.11 -9.99
CA GLY A 47 0.49 1.76 -10.54
C GLY A 47 0.76 0.27 -10.64
N ALA A 48 -0.29 -0.53 -10.84
CA ALA A 48 -0.22 -1.96 -11.09
C ALA A 48 0.67 -2.71 -10.08
N VAL A 49 0.50 -2.39 -8.79
CA VAL A 49 1.21 -3.05 -7.69
C VAL A 49 0.55 -4.40 -7.41
N ASP A 50 1.38 -5.43 -7.33
CA ASP A 50 0.94 -6.80 -7.08
C ASP A 50 0.33 -6.96 -5.68
N ASP A 51 -0.63 -7.87 -5.52
CA ASP A 51 -1.33 -8.13 -4.26
C ASP A 51 -0.36 -8.48 -3.12
N SER A 52 0.73 -9.20 -3.42
CA SER A 52 1.75 -9.52 -2.42
C SER A 52 2.44 -8.26 -1.89
N SER A 53 2.75 -7.30 -2.77
CA SER A 53 3.40 -6.04 -2.41
C SER A 53 2.43 -5.14 -1.65
N LEU A 54 1.17 -5.07 -2.09
CA LEU A 54 0.10 -4.34 -1.42
C LEU A 54 -0.06 -4.81 0.04
N MET A 55 -0.11 -6.12 0.27
CA MET A 55 -0.21 -6.70 1.62
C MET A 55 0.98 -6.32 2.50
N ASP A 56 2.21 -6.39 1.96
CA ASP A 56 3.43 -6.02 2.69
C ASP A 56 3.39 -4.54 3.11
N TYR A 57 2.97 -3.65 2.21
CA TYR A 57 2.81 -2.23 2.53
C TYR A 57 1.71 -1.96 3.56
N ILE A 58 0.58 -2.65 3.48
CA ILE A 58 -0.50 -2.50 4.45
C ILE A 58 -0.03 -2.95 5.84
N ILE A 59 0.63 -4.10 5.95
CA ILE A 59 1.10 -4.64 7.23
C ILE A 59 2.20 -3.76 7.84
N GLY A 60 3.16 -3.31 7.03
CA GLY A 60 4.19 -2.35 7.46
C GLY A 60 3.65 -0.96 7.77
N GLY A 61 2.49 -0.64 7.18
CA GLY A 61 1.72 0.58 7.36
C GLY A 61 1.05 0.75 8.73
N ILE A 62 0.81 -0.36 9.42
CA ILE A 62 0.03 -0.38 10.66
C ILE A 62 0.99 -0.33 11.85
N PRO A 63 0.86 0.66 12.75
CA PRO A 63 1.73 0.74 13.90
C PRO A 63 1.52 -0.47 14.82
N ASP A 64 2.61 -1.03 15.39
CA ASP A 64 2.59 -2.22 16.28
C ASP A 64 1.68 -2.07 17.50
N SER A 65 1.45 -0.83 17.93
CA SER A 65 0.53 -0.50 19.02
C SER A 65 -0.95 -0.79 18.70
N SER A 66 -1.26 -1.06 17.43
CA SER A 66 -2.62 -1.34 16.98
C SER A 66 -2.95 -2.81 17.22
N ASN A 67 -3.99 -3.11 18.00
CA ASN A 67 -4.58 -4.46 18.09
C ASN A 67 -4.85 -5.07 16.69
N ASN A 68 -5.04 -4.21 15.70
CA ASN A 68 -5.18 -4.54 14.28
C ASN A 68 -3.99 -5.33 13.73
N LYS A 69 -2.74 -5.01 14.09
CA LYS A 69 -1.56 -5.66 13.49
C LYS A 69 -1.52 -7.16 13.80
N ILE A 70 -1.88 -7.53 15.04
CA ILE A 70 -1.94 -8.92 15.51
C ILE A 70 -3.00 -9.72 14.74
N ILE A 71 -4.17 -9.11 14.52
CA ILE A 71 -5.27 -9.74 13.77
C ILE A 71 -4.84 -10.03 12.32
N LEU A 72 -4.01 -9.17 11.74
CA LEU A 72 -3.60 -9.25 10.34
C LEU A 72 -2.41 -10.18 10.08
N TYR A 73 -1.50 -10.38 11.04
CA TYR A 73 -0.39 -11.34 10.90
C TYR A 73 -0.86 -12.78 10.66
N GLY A 74 -2.09 -13.11 11.06
CA GLY A 74 -2.69 -14.41 10.77
C GLY A 74 -3.29 -14.54 9.36
N SER A 75 -3.31 -13.48 8.55
CA SER A 75 -3.89 -13.52 7.19
C SER A 75 -2.77 -13.64 6.16
N LYS A 76 -2.75 -14.74 5.41
CA LYS A 76 -1.74 -14.98 4.37
C LYS A 76 -2.17 -14.51 2.99
N THR A 77 -3.47 -14.26 2.81
CA THR A 77 -4.05 -13.84 1.53
C THR A 77 -4.90 -12.59 1.69
N LEU A 78 -5.05 -11.83 0.60
CA LEU A 78 -5.96 -10.68 0.53
C LEU A 78 -7.40 -11.07 0.87
N SER A 79 -7.81 -12.31 0.56
CA SER A 79 -9.14 -12.82 0.88
C SER A 79 -9.35 -12.96 2.39
N GLU A 80 -8.39 -13.56 3.10
CA GLU A 80 -8.42 -13.63 4.57
C GLU A 80 -8.31 -12.25 5.22
N PHE A 81 -7.60 -11.32 4.58
CA PHE A 81 -7.52 -9.93 5.03
C PHE A 81 -8.89 -9.26 4.96
N LYS A 82 -9.60 -9.41 3.83
CA LYS A 82 -10.97 -8.88 3.65
C LYS A 82 -11.97 -9.51 4.62
N ASP A 83 -11.90 -10.83 4.83
CA ASP A 83 -12.76 -11.54 5.78
C ASP A 83 -12.63 -10.98 7.21
N LYS A 84 -11.38 -10.74 7.66
CA LYS A 84 -11.12 -10.12 8.97
C LYS A 84 -11.56 -8.67 9.06
N LEU A 85 -11.54 -7.95 7.95
CA LEU A 85 -12.09 -6.61 7.83
C LEU A 85 -13.63 -6.61 7.71
N LYS A 86 -14.26 -7.78 7.55
CA LYS A 86 -15.70 -7.96 7.32
C LYS A 86 -16.23 -7.16 6.11
N ILE A 87 -15.47 -7.16 5.02
CA ILE A 87 -15.77 -6.49 3.73
C ILE A 87 -15.76 -7.48 2.57
#